data_AF-A0A964G758-F1
#
_entry.id   AF-A0A964G758-F1
#
_cell.length_a   1.000
_cell.length_b   1.000
_cell.length_c   1.000
_cell.angle_alpha   90.00
_cell.angle_beta   90.00
_cell.angle_gamma   90.00
#
_symmetry.space_group_name_H-M   'P 1'
#
loop_
_entity.id
_entity.type
_entity.pdbx_description
1 polymer ?
#
loop_
_entity_poly.entity_id
_entity_poly.type
_entity_poly.pdbx_seq_one_letter_code
_entity_poly.pdbx_strand_id
1 'polypeptide(L)' 'MVKIEGKYKEVIDKTEWVAIATCGENGPHMVATWRDYVRALDNSHSCRTL' A
#
# COMPACT_ATOMS: atom_id res chain seq x y z
N MET A 1 5.58 15.07 2.41
CA MET A 1 4.80 13.83 2.50
C MET A 1 3.33 14.22 2.59
N VAL A 2 2.57 14.06 1.51
CA VAL A 2 1.14 14.38 1.53
C VAL A 2 0.47 13.34 2.43
N LYS A 3 -0.09 13.77 3.56
CA LYS A 3 -0.97 12.93 4.37
C LYS A 3 -2.27 12.79 3.60
N ILE A 4 -2.61 11.58 3.19
CA ILE A 4 -3.92 11.30 2.63
C ILE A 4 -4.91 11.41 3.80
N GLU A 5 -5.49 12.58 4.00
CA GLU A 5 -6.48 12.83 5.04
C GLU A 5 -7.87 12.35 4.59
N GLY A 6 -8.62 11.72 5.50
CA GLY A 6 -10.01 11.29 5.27
C GLY A 6 -10.21 9.78 5.18
N LYS A 7 -11.13 9.34 4.30
CA LYS A 7 -11.67 7.96 4.17
C LYS A 7 -10.65 6.89 3.75
N TYR A 8 -9.39 7.25 3.50
CA TYR A 8 -8.36 6.31 3.06
C TYR A 8 -8.18 5.14 4.03
N LYS A 9 -8.18 5.40 5.34
CA LYS A 9 -8.05 4.34 6.35
C LYS A 9 -9.20 3.32 6.24
N GLU A 10 -10.42 3.79 6.03
CA GLU A 10 -11.57 2.90 5.85
C GLU A 10 -11.47 2.08 4.55
N VAL A 11 -11.04 2.72 3.45
CA VAL A 11 -10.87 2.05 2.16
C VAL A 11 -9.80 0.97 2.24
N ILE A 12 -8.60 1.30 2.77
CA ILE A 12 -7.55 0.30 2.94
C ILE A 12 -7.99 -0.78 3.94
N ASP A 13 -8.80 -0.45 4.95
CA ASP A 13 -9.41 -1.38 5.91
C ASP A 13 -10.35 -2.41 5.30
N LYS A 14 -11.01 -2.09 4.20
CA LYS A 14 -11.91 -3.00 3.48
C LYS A 14 -11.30 -3.59 2.20
N THR A 15 -10.10 -3.16 1.82
CA THR A 15 -9.44 -3.62 0.59
C THR A 15 -8.79 -4.98 0.82
N GLU A 16 -9.07 -5.95 -0.05
CA GLU A 16 -8.38 -7.25 -0.05
C GLU A 16 -7.15 -7.22 -0.96
N TRP A 17 -7.27 -6.53 -2.09
CA TRP A 17 -6.32 -6.58 -3.19
C TRP A 17 -5.91 -5.17 -3.63
N VAL A 18 -4.62 -4.95 -3.81
CA VAL A 18 -4.03 -3.65 -4.17
C VAL A 18 -3.36 -3.76 -5.53
N ALA A 19 -3.81 -2.94 -6.48
CA ALA A 19 -3.10 -2.69 -7.73
C ALA A 19 -2.15 -1.51 -7.58
N ILE A 20 -0.96 -1.65 -8.15
CA ILE A 20 0.03 -0.58 -8.28
C ILE A 20 0.32 -0.43 -9.76
N ALA A 21 0.06 0.76 -10.31
CA ALA A 21 0.34 1.10 -11.69
C ALA A 21 1.47 2.13 -11.75
N THR A 22 2.44 1.91 -12.64
CA THR A 22 3.52 2.86 -12.94
C THR A 22 3.49 3.22 -14.43
N CYS A 23 3.86 4.46 -14.75
CA CYS A 23 4.00 4.89 -16.14
C CYS A 23 5.43 4.63 -16.60
N GLY A 24 5.60 3.72 -17.58
CA GLY A 24 6.86 3.50 -18.28
C GLY A 24 6.85 4.11 -19.69
N GLU A 25 8.01 4.21 -20.31
CA GLU A 25 8.17 4.72 -21.69
C GLU A 25 7.37 3.91 -22.72
N ASN A 26 7.19 2.60 -22.47
CA ASN A 26 6.46 1.67 -23.33
C ASN A 26 5.01 1.44 -22.89
N GLY A 27 4.48 2.30 -22.01
CA GLY A 27 3.12 2.20 -21.48
C GLY A 27 3.04 1.85 -19.98
N PRO A 28 1.81 1.68 -19.46
CA PRO A 28 1.61 1.41 -18.05
C PRO A 28 2.05 -0.01 -17.68
N HIS A 29 2.81 -0.13 -16.59
CA HIS A 29 3.10 -1.40 -15.95
C HIS A 29 2.24 -1.54 -14.71
N MET A 30 1.57 -2.68 -14.55
CA MET A 30 0.74 -2.95 -13.38
C MET A 30 1.21 -4.21 -12.67
N VAL A 31 1.27 -4.10 -11.35
CA VAL A 31 1.51 -5.22 -10.43
C VAL A 31 0.44 -5.22 -9.35
N ALA A 32 0.34 -6.34 -8.64
CA ALA A 32 -0.65 -6.49 -7.59
C ALA A 32 -0.10 -7.21 -6.37
N THR A 33 -0.71 -6.91 -5.23
CA THR A 33 -0.40 -7.56 -3.96
C THR A 33 -1.64 -7.64 -3.07
N TRP A 34 -1.55 -8.46 -2.03
CA TRP A 34 -2.55 -8.52 -0.99
C TRP A 34 -2.36 -7.41 0.04
N ARG A 35 -3.47 -6.87 0.52
CA ARG A 35 -3.50 -5.76 1.46
C ARG A 35 -2.73 -6.04 2.77
N ASP A 36 -2.69 -7.29 3.21
CA ASP A 36 -1.95 -7.67 4.43
C ASP A 36 -0.43 -7.54 4.28
N TYR A 37 0.11 -7.73 3.07
CA TYR A 37 1.54 -7.47 2.82
C TYR A 37 1.87 -5.98 2.92
N VAL A 38 0.95 -5.10 2.51
CA VAL A 38 1.12 -3.65 2.66
C VAL A 38 1.17 -3.25 4.14
N ARG A 39 0.32 -3.85 4.99
CA ARG A 39 0.33 -3.63 6.45
C ARG A 39 1.60 -4.15 7.13
N ALA A 40 2.11 -5.30 6.68
CA ALA A 40 3.35 -5.85 7.23
C ALA A 40 4.55 -4.92 7.00
N LEU A 41 4.58 -4.21 5.86
CA LEU A 41 5.60 -3.21 5.56
C LEU A 41 5.48 -1.97 6.46
N ASP A 42 4.27 -1.53 6.79
CA ASP A 42 4.04 -0.39 7.70
C ASP A 42 4.54 -0.70 9.13
N ASN A 43 4.28 -1.92 9.61
CA ASN A 43 4.69 -2.38 10.93
C ASN A 43 6.17 -2.80 11.03
N SER A 44 6.90 -2.88 9.92
CA SER A 44 8.32 -3.26 9.92
C SER A 44 9.23 -2.22 10.61
N HIS A 45 8.73 -1.01 10.84
CA HIS A 45 9.37 0.00 11.69
C HIS A 45 9.23 -0.27 13.21
N SER A 46 8.46 -1.28 13.62
CA SER A 46 8.25 -1.65 15.02
C SER A 46 9.22 -2.72 15.55
N CYS A 47 10.24 -3.12 14.78
CA CYS A 47 11.38 -3.87 15.33
C CYS A 47 12.31 -2.90 16.09
N ARG A 48 11.81 -2.37 17.20
CA ARG A 48 12.60 -1.86 18.31
C ARG A 48 12.02 -2.48 19.58
N THR A 49 12.85 -3.32 20.21
CA THR A 49 12.71 -3.87 21.58
C THR A 49 11.83 -5.11 21.71
N LEU A 50 12.45 -6.27 21.45
CA LEU A 50 12.42 -7.39 22.39
C LEU A 50 13.88 -7.76 22.72
#